data_AF-A0A1A0N2C1-F1
#
_entry.id   AF-A0A1A0N2C1-F1
#
_cell.length_a   1.000
_cell.length_b   1.000
_cell.length_c   1.000
_cell.angle_alpha   90.00
_cell.angle_beta   90.00
_cell.angle_gamma   90.00
#
_symmetry.space_group_name_H-M   'P 1'
#
loop_
_entity.id
_entity.type
_entity.pdbx_description
1 polymer ?
#
loop_
_entity_poly.entity_id
_entity_poly.type
_entity_poly.pdbx_seq_one_letter_code
_entity_poly.pdbx_strand_id
1 'polypeptide(L)'
;MDHVVAAGKPLRVNAVSESTVATLVAAYYARVPSADLAHRTPDELYWLAANHVRLAATRPLGGDAVEVTTPPAQDGPPSLRGGNTLITIVTDDVAMLFDSLIMELTAQQRGVHVALHPQISVLRDSVTGVMESVATQREASDDR
;
A
#
# COMPACT_ATOMS: atom_id res chain seq x y z
N MET A 1 26.86 -3.09 -8.23
CA MET A 1 26.49 -4.06 -7.19
C MET A 1 25.89 -3.23 -6.07
N ASP A 2 24.60 -3.41 -5.80
CA ASP A 2 23.95 -3.20 -4.51
C ASP A 2 22.45 -3.49 -4.73
N HIS A 3 22.09 -4.76 -4.49
CA HIS A 3 20.70 -5.19 -4.44
C HIS A 3 20.30 -5.21 -2.96
N VAL A 4 19.45 -4.28 -2.54
CA VAL A 4 18.75 -4.40 -1.26
C VAL A 4 17.70 -5.48 -1.43
N VAL A 5 17.98 -6.66 -0.87
CA VAL A 5 17.06 -7.80 -0.83
C VAL A 5 16.15 -7.61 0.39
N ALA A 6 15.02 -6.94 0.19
CA ALA A 6 13.88 -7.13 1.07
C ALA A 6 13.24 -8.49 0.73
N ALA A 7 13.03 -9.34 1.72
CA ALA A 7 12.61 -10.75 1.60
C ALA A 7 11.14 -10.93 1.18
N GLY A 8 10.70 -10.22 0.14
CA GLY A 8 9.46 -10.44 -0.57
C GLY A 8 9.76 -10.27 -2.06
N LYS A 9 9.42 -11.28 -2.86
CA LYS A 9 9.64 -11.34 -4.32
C LYS A 9 9.39 -9.95 -4.92
N PRO A 10 10.41 -9.25 -5.47
CA PRO A 10 10.21 -7.93 -6.03
C PRO A 10 9.14 -8.07 -7.11
N LEU A 11 8.07 -7.28 -7.00
CA LEU A 11 7.08 -7.20 -8.06
C LEU A 11 7.84 -6.73 -9.30
N ARG A 12 8.14 -7.66 -10.21
CA ARG A 12 8.94 -7.37 -11.40
C ARG A 12 8.07 -6.55 -12.34
N VAL A 13 8.24 -5.24 -12.29
CA VAL A 13 7.62 -4.25 -13.20
C VAL A 13 7.88 -4.59 -14.67
N ASN A 14 8.96 -5.31 -14.97
CA ASN A 14 9.33 -5.69 -16.34
C ASN A 14 8.33 -6.61 -17.06
N ALA A 15 7.27 -7.08 -16.41
CA ALA A 15 6.18 -7.86 -17.02
C ALA A 15 4.80 -7.19 -16.92
N VAL A 16 4.72 -5.99 -16.33
CA VAL A 16 3.46 -5.24 -16.13
C VAL A 16 3.48 -4.02 -17.04
N SER A 17 2.42 -3.82 -17.85
CA SER A 17 2.37 -2.66 -18.75
C SER A 17 2.30 -1.35 -17.96
N GLU A 18 2.86 -0.29 -18.53
CA GLU A 18 2.83 1.07 -17.97
C GLU A 18 1.39 1.52 -17.68
N SER A 19 0.43 1.16 -18.54
CA SER A 19 -0.99 1.41 -18.34
C SER A 19 -1.54 0.75 -17.07
N THR A 20 -1.12 -0.47 -16.75
CA THR A 20 -1.56 -1.18 -15.54
C THR A 20 -0.98 -0.54 -14.29
N VAL A 21 0.28 -0.10 -14.34
CA VAL A 21 0.91 0.66 -13.26
C VAL A 21 0.18 1.99 -13.02
N ALA A 22 -0.13 2.73 -14.09
CA ALA A 22 -0.85 4.00 -13.99
C ALA A 22 -2.26 3.80 -13.39
N THR A 23 -3.00 2.79 -13.83
CA THR A 23 -4.31 2.42 -13.28
C THR A 23 -4.23 2.08 -11.80
N LEU A 24 -3.22 1.31 -11.39
CA LEU A 24 -3.00 0.96 -9.99
C LEU A 24 -2.77 2.20 -9.13
N VAL A 25 -1.83 3.07 -9.55
CA VAL A 25 -1.50 4.30 -8.81
C VAL A 25 -2.73 5.21 -8.73
N ALA A 26 -3.47 5.38 -9.83
CA ALA A 26 -4.70 6.17 -9.85
C ALA A 26 -5.75 5.61 -8.88
N ALA A 27 -5.97 4.29 -8.85
CA ALA A 27 -6.90 3.65 -7.93
C ALA A 27 -6.47 3.79 -6.46
N TYR A 28 -5.18 3.65 -6.18
CA TYR A 28 -4.60 3.77 -4.85
C TYR A 28 -4.84 5.15 -4.23
N TYR A 29 -4.70 6.20 -5.03
CA TYR A 29 -4.83 7.59 -4.58
C TYR A 29 -6.20 8.22 -4.88
N ALA A 30 -7.18 7.46 -5.39
CA ALA A 30 -8.47 7.97 -5.86
C ALA A 30 -9.27 8.78 -4.83
N ARG A 31 -9.02 8.58 -3.54
CA ARG A 31 -9.70 9.26 -2.42
C ARG A 31 -8.79 10.19 -1.62
N VAL A 32 -7.56 10.40 -2.08
CA VAL A 32 -6.62 11.32 -1.45
C VAL A 32 -6.82 12.71 -2.05
N PRO A 33 -7.03 13.77 -1.23
CA PRO A 33 -7.14 15.13 -1.73
C PRO A 33 -5.94 15.51 -2.60
N SER A 34 -6.17 16.20 -3.72
CA SER A 34 -5.10 16.60 -4.64
C SER A 34 -4.06 17.51 -3.97
N ALA A 35 -4.47 18.32 -3.00
CA ALA A 35 -3.57 19.14 -2.19
C ALA A 35 -2.53 18.30 -1.45
N ASP A 36 -2.91 17.13 -0.93
CA ASP A 36 -1.97 16.23 -0.27
C ASP A 36 -1.02 15.58 -1.28
N LEU A 37 -1.52 15.23 -2.48
CA LEU A 37 -0.68 14.64 -3.53
C LEU A 37 0.32 15.64 -4.10
N ALA A 38 -0.01 16.93 -4.16
CA ALA A 38 0.83 17.97 -4.73
C ALA A 38 2.18 18.14 -4.03
N HIS A 39 2.29 17.70 -2.77
CA HIS A 39 3.53 17.76 -2.00
C HIS A 39 4.44 16.53 -2.18
N ARG A 40 4.07 15.58 -3.04
CA ARG A 40 4.78 14.31 -3.23
C ARG A 40 5.32 14.17 -4.64
N THR A 41 6.47 13.52 -4.78
CA THR A 41 7.03 13.22 -6.10
C THR A 41 6.33 12.01 -6.73
N PRO A 42 6.29 11.89 -8.07
CA PRO A 42 5.75 10.70 -8.74
C PRO A 42 6.42 9.40 -8.27
N ASP A 43 7.74 9.42 -8.07
CA ASP A 43 8.50 8.26 -7.59
C ASP A 43 8.09 7.85 -6.16
N GLU A 44 7.81 8.82 -5.29
CA GLU A 44 7.33 8.56 -3.94
C GLU A 44 5.93 7.93 -3.95
N LEU A 45 5.01 8.50 -4.75
CA LEU A 45 3.66 7.97 -4.90
C LEU A 45 3.68 6.54 -5.44
N TYR A 46 4.49 6.31 -6.47
CA TYR A 46 4.69 4.97 -7.02
C TYR A 46 5.26 4.01 -5.98
N TRP A 47 6.31 4.41 -5.25
CA TRP A 47 6.97 3.56 -4.27
C TRP A 47 6.02 3.15 -3.14
N LEU A 48 5.24 4.09 -2.60
CA LEU A 48 4.28 3.81 -1.53
C LEU A 48 3.18 2.85 -1.99
N ALA A 49 2.60 3.09 -3.17
CA ALA A 49 1.59 2.21 -3.75
C ALA A 49 2.15 0.80 -4.03
N ALA A 50 3.34 0.72 -4.64
CA ALA A 50 4.00 -0.55 -4.95
C ALA A 50 4.37 -1.33 -3.68
N ASN A 51 4.84 -0.67 -2.63
CA ASN A 51 5.15 -1.32 -1.35
C ASN A 51 3.91 -1.97 -0.73
N HIS A 52 2.79 -1.26 -0.75
CA HIS A 52 1.52 -1.78 -0.21
C HIS A 52 0.99 -2.95 -1.03
N VAL A 53 1.05 -2.87 -2.37
CA VAL A 53 0.62 -3.97 -3.25
C VAL A 53 1.52 -5.20 -3.10
N ARG A 54 2.83 -5.02 -2.90
CA ARG A 54 3.73 -6.14 -2.59
C ARG A 54 3.30 -6.87 -1.33
N LEU A 55 2.95 -6.15 -0.25
CA LEU A 55 2.43 -6.77 0.98
C LEU A 55 1.10 -7.47 0.73
N ALA A 56 0.20 -6.85 -0.06
CA ALA A 56 -1.09 -7.44 -0.41
C ALA A 56 -0.92 -8.76 -1.19
N ALA A 57 0.08 -8.86 -2.06
CA ALA A 57 0.36 -10.06 -2.83
C ALA A 57 0.80 -11.26 -1.97
N THR A 58 1.32 -11.01 -0.76
CA THR A 58 1.77 -12.06 0.17
C THR A 58 0.80 -12.31 1.33
N ARG A 59 -0.35 -11.62 1.35
CA ARG A 59 -1.36 -11.78 2.41
C ARG A 59 -1.91 -13.22 2.42
N PRO A 60 -1.91 -13.93 3.56
CA PRO A 60 -2.48 -15.26 3.67
C PRO A 60 -4.01 -15.22 3.54
N LEU A 61 -4.61 -16.31 3.03
CA LEU A 61 -6.07 -16.42 2.89
C LEU A 61 -6.74 -16.30 4.28
N GLY A 62 -7.68 -15.34 4.40
CA GLY A 62 -8.43 -15.10 5.64
C GLY A 62 -7.62 -14.53 6.81
N GLY A 63 -6.36 -14.13 6.61
CA GLY A 63 -5.52 -13.50 7.63
C GLY A 63 -5.14 -12.07 7.27
N ASP A 64 -4.53 -11.34 8.20
CA ASP A 64 -4.03 -9.98 7.96
C ASP A 64 -2.54 -9.99 7.61
N ALA A 65 -2.08 -8.97 6.90
CA ALA A 65 -0.67 -8.75 6.62
C ALA A 65 -0.25 -7.36 7.13
N VAL A 66 0.77 -7.32 7.98
CA VAL A 66 1.30 -6.08 8.55
C VAL A 66 2.80 -6.04 8.36
N GLU A 67 3.30 -4.92 7.86
CA GLU A 67 4.72 -4.66 7.72
C GLU A 67 5.06 -3.30 8.34
N VAL A 68 6.08 -3.29 9.19
CA VAL A 68 6.58 -2.08 9.85
C VAL A 68 8.02 -1.86 9.42
N THR A 69 8.28 -0.74 8.77
CA THR A 69 9.61 -0.42 8.24
C THR A 69 10.00 1.01 8.62
N THR A 70 11.19 1.15 9.21
CA THR A 70 11.83 2.45 9.42
C THR A 70 13.07 2.47 8.55
N PRO A 71 12.98 2.88 7.27
CA PRO A 71 14.14 2.81 6.40
C PRO A 71 15.21 3.80 6.87
N PRO A 72 16.50 3.44 6.75
CA PRO A 72 17.58 4.39 7.00
C PRO A 72 17.45 5.59 6.06
N ALA A 73 17.95 6.76 6.48
CA ALA A 73 17.64 8.06 5.89
C ALA A 73 17.92 8.21 4.37
N GLN A 74 18.66 7.27 3.77
CA GLN A 74 19.10 7.29 2.37
C GLN A 74 18.40 6.26 1.46
N ASP A 75 17.71 5.25 2.01
CA ASP A 75 17.19 4.11 1.22
C ASP A 75 15.66 4.11 1.01
N GLY A 76 14.96 5.15 1.49
CA GLY A 76 13.50 5.31 1.37
C GLY A 76 13.04 6.55 0.60
N PRO A 77 11.73 6.64 0.27
CA PRO A 77 11.14 7.84 -0.32
C PRO A 77 11.32 9.05 0.62
N PRO A 78 11.27 10.29 0.08
CA PRO A 78 11.44 11.52 0.86
C PRO A 78 10.65 11.57 2.17
N SER A 79 9.39 11.13 2.19
CA SER A 79 8.55 11.09 3.40
C SER A 79 9.05 10.18 4.52
N LEU A 80 9.87 9.18 4.23
CA LEU A 80 10.46 8.29 5.22
C LEU A 80 11.87 8.70 5.66
N ARG A 81 12.46 9.71 5.02
CA ARG A 81 13.77 10.24 5.42
C ARG A 81 13.66 10.89 6.79
N GLY A 82 14.70 10.72 7.61
CA GLY A 82 14.74 11.30 8.97
C GLY A 82 14.18 10.41 10.09
N GLY A 83 13.95 9.11 9.83
CA GLY A 83 13.56 8.14 10.87
C GLY A 83 12.05 7.97 11.04
N ASN A 84 11.26 8.47 10.11
CA ASN A 84 9.82 8.19 10.06
C ASN A 84 9.59 6.69 9.80
N THR A 85 8.57 6.14 10.48
CA THR A 85 8.20 4.73 10.36
C THR A 85 6.99 4.61 9.44
N LEU A 86 7.10 3.71 8.46
CA LEU A 86 5.97 3.26 7.64
C LEU A 86 5.35 2.03 8.28
N ILE A 87 4.05 2.11 8.54
CA ILE A 87 3.23 0.96 8.92
C ILE A 87 2.30 0.69 7.73
N THR A 88 2.42 -0.49 7.12
CA THR A 88 1.58 -0.92 6.00
C THR A 88 0.73 -2.09 6.46
N ILE A 89 -0.60 -2.00 6.25
CA ILE A 89 -1.57 -2.98 6.75
C ILE A 89 -2.50 -3.38 5.61
N VAL A 90 -2.62 -4.68 5.36
CA VAL A 90 -3.59 -5.26 4.44
C VAL A 90 -4.48 -6.22 5.21
N THR A 91 -5.76 -5.92 5.23
CA THR A 91 -6.77 -6.61 6.03
C THR A 91 -8.11 -6.55 5.29
N ASP A 92 -9.07 -7.35 5.72
CA ASP A 92 -10.45 -7.20 5.26
C ASP A 92 -11.10 -5.96 5.87
N ASP A 93 -12.16 -5.45 5.24
CA ASP A 93 -12.85 -4.26 5.74
C ASP A 93 -13.57 -4.58 7.05
N VAL A 94 -12.96 -4.17 8.16
CA VAL A 94 -13.51 -4.29 9.51
C VAL A 94 -13.91 -2.91 9.99
N ALA A 95 -15.17 -2.80 10.43
CA ALA A 95 -15.72 -1.53 10.93
C ALA A 95 -14.84 -0.94 12.05
N MET A 96 -14.55 0.37 11.95
CA MET A 96 -13.83 1.15 12.95
C MET A 96 -12.35 0.75 13.19
N LEU A 97 -11.78 -0.15 12.37
CA LEU A 97 -10.40 -0.58 12.54
C LEU A 97 -9.41 0.60 12.43
N PHE A 98 -9.62 1.48 11.45
CA PHE A 98 -8.78 2.65 11.27
C PHE A 98 -8.78 3.57 12.49
N ASP A 99 -9.97 3.93 12.97
CA ASP A 99 -10.11 4.85 14.09
C ASP A 99 -9.49 4.25 15.36
N SER A 100 -9.65 2.94 15.55
CA SER A 100 -9.05 2.20 16.66
C SER A 100 -7.52 2.20 16.59
N LEU A 101 -6.95 2.04 15.38
CA LEU A 101 -5.51 2.10 15.15
C LEU A 101 -4.95 3.49 15.46
N ILE A 102 -5.62 4.55 14.98
CA ILE A 102 -5.20 5.93 15.25
C ILE A 102 -5.26 6.23 16.76
N MET A 103 -6.32 5.77 17.43
CA MET A 103 -6.47 5.92 18.88
C MET A 103 -5.34 5.22 19.64
N GLU A 104 -5.00 3.98 19.27
CA GLU A 104 -3.92 3.22 19.91
C GLU A 104 -2.54 3.88 19.69
N LEU A 105 -2.23 4.31 18.46
CA LEU A 105 -0.98 5.03 18.16
C LEU A 105 -0.88 6.33 18.97
N THR A 106 -2.00 7.05 19.10
CA THR A 106 -2.07 8.28 19.91
C THR A 106 -1.86 7.99 21.39
N ALA A 107 -2.46 6.91 21.93
CA ALA A 107 -2.29 6.50 23.32
C ALA A 107 -0.82 6.14 23.64
N GLN A 108 -0.10 5.57 22.67
CA GLN A 108 1.35 5.32 22.77
C GLN A 108 2.23 6.54 22.48
N GLN A 109 1.65 7.73 22.33
CA GLN A 109 2.37 8.97 21.99
C GLN A 109 3.14 8.88 20.66
N ARG A 110 2.67 8.07 19.72
CA ARG A 110 3.23 7.95 18.37
C ARG A 110 2.44 8.82 17.41
N GLY A 111 3.03 9.95 17.01
CA GLY A 111 2.42 10.88 16.07
C GLY A 111 2.21 10.25 14.69
N VAL A 112 0.98 10.30 14.19
CA VAL A 112 0.65 9.91 12.80
C VAL A 112 0.83 11.14 11.91
N HIS A 113 1.84 11.11 11.06
CA HIS A 113 2.16 12.23 10.16
C HIS A 113 1.29 12.20 8.90
N VAL A 114 1.00 11.00 8.40
CA VAL A 114 0.21 10.74 7.20
C VAL A 114 -0.51 9.41 7.39
N ALA A 115 -1.79 9.35 7.05
CA ALA A 115 -2.54 8.11 6.91
C ALA A 115 -3.12 8.02 5.51
N LEU A 116 -2.87 6.91 4.82
CA LEU A 116 -3.42 6.62 3.49
C LEU A 116 -4.31 5.39 3.60
N HIS A 117 -5.58 5.53 3.22
CA HIS A 117 -6.61 4.50 3.35
C HIS A 117 -7.14 4.05 1.98
N PRO A 118 -6.29 3.40 1.16
CA PRO A 118 -6.70 2.89 -0.13
C PRO A 118 -7.70 1.73 0.06
N GLN A 119 -8.87 1.83 -0.56
CA GLN A 119 -9.81 0.71 -0.66
C GLN A 119 -9.77 0.18 -2.09
N ILE A 120 -9.00 -0.89 -2.28
CA ILE A 120 -8.73 -1.48 -3.59
C ILE A 120 -9.35 -2.89 -3.63
N SER A 121 -10.10 -3.19 -4.69
CA SER A 121 -10.63 -4.52 -4.92
C SER A 121 -9.55 -5.37 -5.59
N VAL A 122 -9.36 -6.61 -5.14
CA VAL A 122 -8.38 -7.54 -5.72
C VAL A 122 -9.03 -8.88 -6.00
N LEU A 123 -8.69 -9.48 -7.14
CA LEU A 123 -9.04 -10.87 -7.43
C LEU A 123 -7.94 -11.76 -6.85
N ARG A 124 -8.36 -12.82 -6.16
CA ARG A 124 -7.46 -13.81 -5.57
C ARG A 124 -7.89 -15.21 -5.98
N ASP A 125 -6.92 -16.06 -6.20
CA ASP A 125 -7.15 -17.49 -6.37
C ASP A 125 -7.77 -18.07 -5.07
N SER A 126 -8.87 -18.80 -5.21
CA SER A 126 -9.69 -19.26 -4.08
C SER A 126 -9.05 -20.40 -3.27
N VAL A 127 -8.01 -21.03 -3.81
CA VAL A 127 -7.34 -22.18 -3.18
C VAL A 127 -6.03 -21.74 -2.51
N THR A 128 -5.26 -20.90 -3.17
CA THR A 128 -3.91 -20.46 -2.78
C THR A 128 -3.91 -19.08 -2.12
N GLY A 129 -4.95 -18.26 -2.32
CA GLY A 129 -5.04 -16.88 -1.82
C GLY A 129 -4.13 -15.88 -2.55
N VAL A 130 -3.41 -16.34 -3.58
CA VAL A 130 -2.49 -15.51 -4.36
C VAL A 130 -3.29 -14.45 -5.13
N MET A 131 -2.81 -13.20 -5.06
CA MET A 131 -3.41 -12.09 -5.80
C MET A 131 -3.16 -12.24 -7.31
N GLU A 132 -4.23 -12.27 -8.09
CA GLU A 132 -4.18 -12.41 -9.55
C GLU A 132 -4.25 -11.05 -10.24
N SER A 133 -5.12 -10.17 -9.78
CA SER A 133 -5.31 -8.84 -10.37
C SER A 133 -5.83 -7.83 -9.36
N VAL A 134 -5.70 -6.55 -9.73
CA VAL A 134 -6.27 -5.42 -9.01
C VAL A 134 -7.41 -4.87 -9.86
N ALA A 135 -8.63 -4.87 -9.31
CA ALA A 135 -9.80 -4.29 -9.94
C ALA A 135 -9.97 -2.85 -9.46
N THR A 136 -10.24 -1.94 -10.40
CA THR A 136 -10.69 -0.60 -10.01
C THR A 136 -12.16 -0.67 -9.60
N GLN A 137 -12.57 0.05 -8.56
CA GLN A 137 -13.97 0.04 -8.09
C GLN A 137 -14.99 0.42 -9.19
N ARG A 138 -14.55 1.02 -10.30
CA ARG A 138 -15.40 1.31 -11.48
C ARG A 138 -15.86 0.05 -12.22
N GLU A 139 -15.15 -1.07 -12.09
CA GLU A 139 -15.50 -2.37 -12.65
C GLU A 139 -16.37 -3.20 -11.68
N ALA A 140 -16.24 -2.97 -10.38
CA ALA A 140 -17.00 -3.70 -9.35
C ALA A 140 -18.47 -3.24 -9.22
N SER A 141 -18.81 -2.07 -9.75
CA SER A 141 -20.18 -1.53 -9.72
C SER A 141 -21.03 -1.86 -10.95
N ASP A 142 -20.44 -2.45 -12.00
CA ASP A 142 -21.12 -2.75 -13.28
C ASP A 142 -21.64 -4.19 -13.36
N ASP A 143 -21.53 -4.96 -12.27
CA ASP A 143 -21.95 -6.37 -12.18
C ASP A 143 -23.03 -6.59 -11.10
N ARG A 144 -23.96 -5.63 -10.95
CA ARG A 144 -25.06 -5.72 -9.98
C ARG A 144 -26.42 -5.39 -10.57
#